data_AF-A0A7S2KAL8-F1
#
_entry.id   AF-A0A7S2KAL8-F1
#
_cell.length_a   1.000
_cell.length_b   1.000
_cell.length_c   1.000
_cell.angle_alpha   90.00
_cell.angle_beta   90.00
_cell.angle_gamma   90.00
#
_symmetry.space_group_name_H-M   'P 1'
#
loop_
_entity.id
_entity.type
_entity.pdbx_description
1 polymer ?
#
loop_
_entity_poly.entity_id
_entity_poly.type
_entity_poly.pdbx_seq_one_letter_code
_entity_poly.pdbx_strand_id
1 'polypeptide(L)'
;ATSNDNDNDNDNNQPVVASTSIPPVPSVLPPGWVTRFSTTNPDLKYYFHQDTGESTWERPIDPNDLLVVPPETDDEAAAARAQAQAQQQAVDDTAALVQGVLAQVSESSKKKDVPPTDGSPAPARQQKDRKRSRGEHEHSSSRKSSSRSTSSTPEKVRVLHILKKHAGVRRPSSHRNAKITDTKEKAISDLETLIEMLKEAEPGDELRATFEELAKAESDCSSYKRGGDLGYFGRRKMQPAFEKASFALKVGELSGIIETSSGVHVILRLG
;
A
#
# COMPACT_ATOMS: atom_id res chain seq x y z
N ALA A 1 -4.76 -38.02 -68.10
CA ALA A 1 -5.12 -36.60 -68.23
C ALA A 1 -4.99 -35.97 -66.87
N THR A 2 -4.30 -34.83 -66.86
CA THR A 2 -4.00 -33.90 -65.77
C THR A 2 -5.17 -33.59 -64.85
N SER A 3 -4.90 -33.35 -63.57
CA SER A 3 -4.95 -32.00 -62.99
C SER A 3 -4.36 -31.98 -61.58
N ASN A 4 -3.32 -31.15 -61.40
CA ASN A 4 -3.00 -30.51 -60.14
C ASN A 4 -4.13 -29.54 -59.80
N ASP A 5 -4.49 -29.41 -58.53
CA ASP A 5 -4.90 -28.13 -57.95
C ASP A 5 -4.40 -28.05 -56.51
N ASN A 6 -3.78 -26.91 -56.23
CA ASN A 6 -3.02 -26.59 -55.04
C ASN A 6 -3.72 -25.39 -54.41
N ASP A 7 -4.55 -25.62 -53.39
CA ASP A 7 -5.17 -24.55 -52.63
C ASP A 7 -4.68 -24.57 -51.19
N ASN A 8 -3.90 -23.52 -50.92
CA ASN A 8 -3.43 -23.08 -49.62
C ASN A 8 -4.48 -22.12 -49.07
N ASP A 9 -5.25 -22.53 -48.06
CA ASP A 9 -6.04 -21.61 -47.26
C ASP A 9 -5.87 -21.88 -45.76
N ASN A 10 -5.21 -20.89 -45.18
CA ASN A 10 -5.15 -20.50 -43.78
C ASN A 10 -6.55 -20.29 -43.20
N ASP A 11 -6.92 -21.01 -42.13
CA ASP A 11 -7.48 -20.36 -40.93
C ASP A 11 -7.63 -21.29 -39.72
N ASN A 12 -7.62 -20.64 -38.55
CA ASN A 12 -8.24 -21.07 -37.29
C ASN A 12 -7.38 -21.81 -36.24
N ASN A 13 -6.39 -21.07 -35.72
CA ASN A 13 -5.83 -21.29 -34.39
C ASN A 13 -6.87 -20.89 -33.30
N GLN A 14 -7.72 -21.82 -32.88
CA GLN A 14 -8.38 -21.74 -31.58
C GLN A 14 -7.46 -22.31 -30.50
N PRO A 15 -7.16 -21.59 -29.41
CA PRO A 15 -6.52 -22.21 -28.26
C PRO A 15 -7.53 -23.15 -27.60
N VAL A 16 -7.29 -24.46 -27.75
CA VAL A 16 -7.96 -25.48 -26.95
C VAL A 16 -7.71 -25.18 -25.48
N VAL A 17 -8.77 -24.83 -24.75
CA VAL A 17 -8.73 -24.73 -23.30
C VAL A 17 -8.32 -26.10 -22.76
N ALA A 18 -7.07 -26.20 -22.31
CA ALA A 18 -6.59 -27.35 -21.55
C ALA A 18 -7.45 -27.42 -20.29
N SER A 19 -8.48 -28.27 -20.33
CA SER A 19 -9.24 -28.67 -19.17
C SER A 19 -8.24 -29.40 -18.26
N THR A 20 -7.63 -28.64 -17.36
CA THR A 20 -6.76 -29.16 -16.31
C THR A 20 -7.63 -30.05 -15.45
N SER A 21 -7.50 -31.35 -15.70
CA SER A 21 -8.15 -32.42 -14.94
C SER A 21 -7.58 -32.38 -13.52
N ILE A 22 -8.30 -31.70 -12.62
CA ILE A 22 -8.01 -31.67 -11.19
C ILE A 22 -8.00 -33.14 -10.71
N PRO A 23 -6.88 -33.64 -10.14
CA PRO A 23 -6.83 -35.00 -9.63
C PRO A 23 -7.86 -35.17 -8.51
N PRO A 24 -8.46 -36.36 -8.35
CA PRO A 24 -9.44 -36.61 -7.30
C PRO A 24 -8.76 -36.39 -5.94
N VAL A 25 -9.19 -35.35 -5.22
CA VAL A 25 -8.76 -35.09 -3.85
C VAL A 25 -8.96 -36.39 -3.03
N PRO A 26 -7.89 -36.97 -2.45
CA PRO A 26 -8.04 -38.17 -1.64
C PRO A 26 -9.00 -37.86 -0.49
N SER A 27 -9.78 -38.83 -0.01
CA SER A 27 -10.82 -38.61 1.01
C SER A 27 -10.30 -38.64 2.45
N VAL A 28 -8.99 -38.91 2.63
CA VAL A 28 -8.38 -39.20 3.94
C VAL A 28 -7.50 -38.02 4.38
N LEU A 29 -7.52 -37.69 5.68
CA LEU A 29 -6.67 -36.65 6.25
C LEU A 29 -5.25 -37.17 6.47
N PRO A 30 -4.22 -36.28 6.44
CA PRO A 30 -2.86 -36.68 6.73
C PRO A 30 -2.72 -37.27 8.14
N PRO A 31 -1.70 -38.12 8.39
CA PRO A 31 -1.46 -38.69 9.72
C PRO A 31 -1.42 -37.62 10.81
N GLY A 32 -2.06 -37.89 11.96
CA GLY A 32 -2.14 -36.97 13.08
C GLY A 32 -3.30 -35.96 13.01
N TRP A 33 -3.93 -35.75 11.84
CA TRP A 33 -5.05 -34.82 11.69
C TRP A 33 -6.42 -35.47 11.87
N VAL A 34 -7.30 -34.79 12.59
CA VAL A 34 -8.72 -35.19 12.79
C VAL A 34 -9.68 -34.06 12.51
N THR A 35 -10.87 -34.41 12.02
CA THR A 35 -11.97 -33.43 11.87
C THR A 35 -12.66 -33.23 13.21
N ARG A 36 -12.83 -31.97 13.61
CA ARG A 36 -13.62 -31.54 14.77
C ARG A 36 -14.70 -30.58 14.31
N PHE A 37 -15.80 -30.53 15.06
CA PHE A 37 -16.89 -29.58 14.83
C PHE A 37 -16.83 -28.49 15.90
N SER A 38 -17.09 -27.26 15.48
CA SER A 38 -17.16 -26.13 16.40
C SER A 38 -18.33 -26.30 17.36
N THR A 39 -18.08 -26.10 18.66
CA THR A 39 -19.11 -26.17 19.71
C THR A 39 -20.12 -25.03 19.58
N THR A 40 -19.73 -23.92 18.97
CA THR A 40 -20.57 -22.71 18.82
C THR A 40 -21.38 -22.74 17.53
N ASN A 41 -20.89 -23.40 16.48
CA ASN A 41 -21.54 -23.50 15.18
C ASN A 41 -21.41 -24.95 14.66
N PRO A 42 -22.46 -25.77 14.72
CA PRO A 42 -22.37 -27.19 14.38
C PRO A 42 -22.04 -27.44 12.90
N ASP A 43 -22.30 -26.46 12.02
CA ASP A 43 -21.98 -26.55 10.59
C ASP A 43 -20.52 -26.20 10.25
N LEU A 44 -19.77 -25.63 11.20
CA LEU A 44 -18.37 -25.28 11.01
C LEU A 44 -17.46 -26.39 11.54
N LYS A 45 -16.83 -27.12 10.63
CA LYS A 45 -15.75 -28.07 10.94
C LYS A 45 -14.37 -27.43 10.82
N TYR A 46 -13.44 -27.88 11.63
CA TYR A 46 -12.02 -27.54 11.56
C TYR A 46 -11.18 -28.80 11.72
N TYR A 47 -9.93 -28.74 11.30
CA TYR A 47 -8.97 -29.85 11.39
C TYR A 47 -8.02 -29.58 12.55
N PHE A 48 -7.77 -30.61 13.36
CA PHE A 48 -6.91 -30.53 14.53
C PHE A 48 -5.85 -31.62 14.47
N HIS A 49 -4.59 -31.25 14.67
CA HIS A 49 -3.47 -32.16 14.73
C HIS A 49 -3.28 -32.65 16.18
N GLN A 50 -3.43 -33.95 16.42
CA GLN A 50 -3.44 -34.51 17.77
C GLN A 50 -2.09 -34.41 18.49
N ASP A 51 -0.98 -34.58 17.76
CA ASP A 51 0.36 -34.57 18.38
C ASP A 51 0.91 -33.16 18.62
N THR A 52 0.67 -32.22 17.70
CA THR A 52 1.20 -30.84 17.78
C THR A 52 0.24 -29.86 18.45
N GLY A 53 -1.05 -30.21 18.56
CA GLY A 53 -2.09 -29.31 19.08
C GLY A 53 -2.51 -28.21 18.10
N GLU A 54 -2.07 -28.28 16.84
CA GLU A 54 -2.37 -27.29 15.81
C GLU A 54 -3.81 -27.42 15.30
N SER A 55 -4.46 -26.30 15.00
CA SER A 55 -5.81 -26.28 14.43
C SER A 55 -5.88 -25.40 13.19
N THR A 56 -6.48 -25.89 12.11
CA THR A 56 -6.70 -25.13 10.87
C THR A 56 -8.13 -25.29 10.36
N TRP A 57 -8.65 -24.25 9.71
CA TRP A 57 -9.95 -24.27 9.05
C TRP A 57 -9.89 -24.84 7.64
N GLU A 58 -8.70 -24.83 7.03
CA GLU A 58 -8.44 -25.39 5.71
C GLU A 58 -7.97 -26.83 5.84
N ARG A 59 -8.35 -27.69 4.89
CA ARG A 59 -7.98 -29.10 4.97
C ARG A 59 -6.46 -29.25 4.78
N PRO A 60 -5.73 -29.83 5.76
CA PRO A 60 -4.30 -30.08 5.63
C PRO A 60 -4.03 -31.03 4.45
N ILE A 61 -3.07 -30.67 3.62
CA ILE A 61 -2.57 -31.46 2.49
C ILE A 61 -1.25 -32.10 2.96
N ASP A 62 -1.09 -33.39 2.73
CA ASP A 62 0.16 -34.07 3.08
C ASP A 62 1.30 -33.57 2.17
N PRO A 63 2.45 -33.14 2.72
CA PRO A 63 3.63 -32.82 1.91
C PRO A 63 4.10 -33.98 1.02
N ASN A 64 3.83 -35.24 1.39
CA ASN A 64 4.13 -36.42 0.58
C ASN A 64 3.13 -36.65 -0.57
N ASP A 65 1.94 -36.04 -0.54
CA ASP A 65 0.97 -36.11 -1.65
C ASP A 65 1.34 -35.17 -2.81
N LEU A 66 2.37 -34.33 -2.66
CA LEU A 66 2.96 -33.54 -3.74
C LEU A 66 4.14 -34.24 -4.45
N LEU A 67 4.49 -35.47 -4.04
CA LEU A 67 5.68 -36.19 -4.51
C LEU A 67 5.37 -37.38 -5.42
N VAL A 68 4.41 -37.24 -6.34
CA VAL A 68 4.35 -38.09 -7.54
C VAL A 68 4.43 -37.22 -8.78
N VAL A 69 5.59 -36.59 -8.95
CA VAL A 69 6.10 -36.31 -10.30
C VAL A 69 6.72 -37.63 -10.79
N PRO A 70 6.18 -38.30 -11.82
CA PRO A 70 6.91 -39.38 -12.49
C PRO A 70 8.24 -38.81 -13.02
N PRO A 71 9.33 -39.58 -13.01
CA PRO A 71 10.61 -39.09 -13.52
C PRO A 71 10.44 -38.75 -15.00
N GLU A 72 10.44 -37.45 -15.30
CA GLU A 72 10.58 -36.96 -16.65
C GLU A 72 11.94 -37.40 -17.18
N THR A 73 11.87 -37.95 -18.39
CA THR A 73 12.94 -38.51 -19.20
C THR A 73 14.21 -37.66 -19.19
N ASP A 74 15.37 -38.33 -19.09
CA ASP A 74 16.74 -37.80 -18.95
C ASP A 74 17.24 -36.84 -20.06
N ASP A 75 16.39 -36.27 -20.92
CA ASP A 75 16.84 -35.42 -22.05
C ASP A 75 16.70 -33.90 -21.83
N GLU A 76 15.93 -33.41 -20.84
CA GLU A 76 15.71 -31.95 -20.67
C GLU A 76 16.59 -31.30 -19.58
N ALA A 77 17.24 -32.09 -18.72
CA ALA A 77 18.19 -31.59 -17.72
C ALA A 77 19.52 -31.11 -18.34
N ALA A 78 19.86 -31.56 -19.54
CA ALA A 78 21.06 -31.12 -20.26
C ALA A 78 20.88 -29.73 -20.89
N ALA A 79 19.68 -29.43 -21.41
CA ALA A 79 19.39 -28.14 -22.05
C ALA A 79 19.33 -26.99 -21.02
N ALA A 80 18.73 -27.22 -19.84
CA ALA A 80 18.68 -26.24 -18.77
C ALA A 80 20.08 -25.95 -18.16
N ARG A 81 20.95 -26.96 -18.05
CA ARG A 81 22.34 -26.78 -17.61
C ARG A 81 23.20 -26.03 -18.63
N ALA A 82 22.98 -26.24 -19.93
CA ALA A 82 23.66 -25.49 -20.98
C ALA A 82 23.25 -24.01 -21.01
N GLN A 83 21.96 -23.70 -20.81
CA GLN A 83 21.49 -22.32 -20.75
C GLN A 83 21.95 -21.59 -19.48
N ALA A 84 22.02 -22.28 -18.34
CA ALA A 84 22.57 -21.72 -17.11
C ALA A 84 24.09 -21.43 -17.23
N GLN A 85 24.86 -22.32 -17.87
CA GLN A 85 26.28 -22.08 -18.12
C GLN A 85 26.53 -20.92 -19.11
N ALA A 86 25.68 -20.77 -20.13
CA ALA A 86 25.78 -19.64 -21.06
C ALA A 86 25.47 -18.28 -20.40
N GLN A 87 24.54 -18.23 -19.44
CA GLN A 87 24.22 -17.01 -18.70
C GLN A 87 25.33 -16.64 -17.69
N GLN A 88 26.00 -17.63 -17.08
CA GLN A 88 27.11 -17.38 -16.17
C GLN A 88 28.33 -16.78 -16.88
N GLN A 89 28.60 -17.19 -18.13
CA GLN A 89 29.75 -16.68 -18.88
C GLN A 89 29.58 -15.21 -19.32
N ALA A 90 28.33 -14.75 -19.51
CA ALA A 90 28.04 -13.35 -19.85
C ALA A 90 28.18 -12.37 -18.67
N VAL A 91 28.00 -12.83 -17.43
CA VAL A 91 28.19 -11.99 -16.23
C VAL A 91 29.68 -11.82 -15.86
N ASP A 92 30.53 -12.79 -16.23
CA ASP A 92 31.97 -12.71 -16.00
C ASP A 92 32.67 -11.75 -16.99
N ASP A 93 32.24 -11.71 -18.26
CA ASP A 93 32.78 -10.77 -19.25
C ASP A 93 32.40 -9.30 -18.97
N THR A 94 31.22 -9.07 -18.36
CA THR A 94 30.79 -7.72 -17.95
C THR A 94 31.48 -7.25 -16.67
N ALA A 95 31.82 -8.16 -15.75
CA ALA A 95 32.59 -7.84 -14.55
C ALA A 95 34.03 -7.37 -14.87
N ALA A 96 34.65 -7.91 -15.93
CA ALA A 96 35.98 -7.49 -16.39
C ALA A 96 35.99 -6.05 -16.96
N LEU A 97 34.90 -5.61 -17.60
CA LEU A 97 34.80 -4.25 -18.17
C LEU A 97 34.64 -3.19 -17.07
N VAL A 98 33.89 -3.50 -16.01
CA VAL A 98 33.62 -2.56 -14.89
C VAL A 98 34.87 -2.35 -14.01
N GLN A 99 35.70 -3.39 -13.82
CA GLN A 99 36.98 -3.24 -13.13
C GLN A 99 38.00 -2.39 -13.91
N GLY A 100 37.96 -2.40 -15.24
CA GLY A 100 38.80 -1.54 -16.08
C GLY A 100 38.47 -0.05 -15.97
N VAL A 101 37.19 0.30 -15.84
CA VAL A 101 36.75 1.70 -15.73
C VAL A 101 37.07 2.30 -14.36
N LEU A 102 37.08 1.50 -13.29
CA LEU A 102 37.38 1.98 -11.93
C LEU A 102 38.85 2.39 -11.73
N ALA A 103 39.77 1.81 -12.50
CA ALA A 103 41.20 2.17 -12.44
C ALA A 103 41.49 3.55 -13.06
N GLN A 104 40.75 3.95 -14.11
CA GLN A 104 40.94 5.23 -14.80
C GLN A 104 40.44 6.46 -14.04
N VAL A 105 39.52 6.30 -13.07
CA VAL A 105 38.95 7.42 -12.31
C VAL A 105 39.87 7.89 -11.17
N SER A 106 40.90 7.11 -10.82
CA SER A 106 41.80 7.42 -9.70
C SER A 106 42.91 8.44 -10.01
N GLU A 107 43.11 8.84 -11.26
CA GLU A 107 44.17 9.79 -11.64
C GLU A 107 43.75 11.27 -11.69
N SER A 108 42.46 11.60 -11.57
CA SER A 108 41.96 12.99 -11.65
C SER A 108 41.42 13.52 -10.33
N SER A 109 42.29 13.75 -9.35
CA SER A 109 41.97 14.62 -8.21
C SER A 109 43.23 15.25 -7.61
N LYS A 110 43.68 16.36 -8.21
CA LYS A 110 44.62 17.29 -7.59
C LYS A 110 44.08 18.72 -7.71
N LYS A 111 44.03 19.38 -6.55
CA LYS A 111 43.80 20.80 -6.27
C LYS A 111 42.36 21.32 -6.27
N LYS A 112 41.88 21.64 -5.07
CA LYS A 112 41.24 22.93 -4.77
C LYS A 112 41.45 23.26 -3.29
N ASP A 113 42.42 24.14 -3.05
CA ASP A 113 42.62 24.86 -1.80
C ASP A 113 41.53 25.93 -1.62
N VAL A 114 40.93 26.00 -0.43
CA VAL A 114 40.18 27.18 0.07
C VAL A 114 40.51 27.34 1.56
N PRO A 115 40.90 28.54 2.03
CA PRO A 115 41.35 28.74 3.42
C PRO A 115 40.19 29.03 4.39
N PRO A 116 40.40 28.91 5.71
CA PRO A 116 39.37 29.07 6.73
C PRO A 116 39.29 30.52 7.23
N THR A 117 38.09 31.01 7.52
CA THR A 117 37.88 32.24 8.31
C THR A 117 37.13 31.89 9.59
N ASP A 118 37.89 31.91 10.68
CA ASP A 118 37.43 31.89 12.07
C ASP A 118 37.17 33.34 12.53
N GLY A 119 36.18 33.57 13.40
CA GLY A 119 35.96 34.88 14.01
C GLY A 119 34.52 35.24 14.38
N SER A 120 34.15 34.94 15.63
CA SER A 120 33.14 35.65 16.44
C SER A 120 33.81 36.01 17.78
N PRO A 121 33.31 36.92 18.67
CA PRO A 121 32.17 37.86 18.58
C PRO A 121 32.36 39.27 19.28
N ALA A 122 31.37 40.17 19.09
CA ALA A 122 30.83 41.20 20.03
C ALA A 122 31.64 42.50 20.36
N PRO A 123 31.10 43.49 21.16
CA PRO A 123 29.97 44.41 20.88
C PRO A 123 30.23 45.90 21.31
N ALA A 124 29.45 46.89 20.83
CA ALA A 124 29.16 48.20 21.51
C ALA A 124 28.32 49.12 20.58
N ARG A 125 27.13 49.66 20.94
CA ARG A 125 26.76 50.71 21.93
C ARG A 125 26.58 52.09 21.27
N GLN A 126 25.32 52.58 21.19
CA GLN A 126 24.82 53.96 21.45
C GLN A 126 23.43 54.13 20.79
N GLN A 127 22.30 54.20 21.50
CA GLN A 127 21.70 55.28 22.33
C GLN A 127 21.20 56.52 21.58
N LYS A 128 19.99 56.97 21.99
CA LYS A 128 19.30 58.27 21.76
C LYS A 128 18.42 58.34 20.50
N ASP A 129 17.24 58.94 20.48
CA ASP A 129 16.46 59.72 21.46
C ASP A 129 15.08 60.02 20.81
N ARG A 130 14.02 60.14 21.62
CA ARG A 130 12.84 61.05 21.45
C ARG A 130 11.91 60.75 20.23
N LYS A 131 10.58 60.87 20.28
CA LYS A 131 9.72 61.86 20.94
C LYS A 131 8.26 61.40 20.83
N ARG A 132 7.47 61.74 21.85
CA ARG A 132 6.01 61.58 21.97
C ARG A 132 5.24 62.28 20.83
N SER A 133 4.14 61.69 20.39
CA SER A 133 2.91 62.45 20.11
C SER A 133 1.68 61.62 20.47
N ARG A 134 0.80 62.30 21.19
CA ARG A 134 -0.45 61.87 21.81
C ARG A 134 -1.56 62.43 20.94
N GLY A 135 -2.54 61.60 20.59
CA GLY A 135 -3.75 62.03 19.87
C GLY A 135 -4.90 61.15 20.33
N GLU A 136 -5.73 61.73 21.20
CA GLU A 136 -7.02 61.21 21.66
C GLU A 136 -8.13 61.68 20.69
N HIS A 137 -9.36 61.20 20.93
CA HIS A 137 -10.66 61.50 20.30
C HIS A 137 -11.08 60.59 19.14
N GLU A 138 -12.31 60.13 19.02
CA GLU A 138 -13.43 59.88 19.95
C GLU A 138 -14.48 59.08 19.16
N HIS A 139 -15.49 58.59 19.87
CA HIS A 139 -16.69 57.86 19.43
C HIS A 139 -17.22 58.09 18.01
N SER A 140 -17.48 56.97 17.31
CA SER A 140 -18.59 56.85 16.37
C SER A 140 -19.18 55.44 16.44
N SER A 141 -20.26 55.33 17.21
CA SER A 141 -21.22 54.24 17.17
C SER A 141 -21.89 54.18 15.79
N SER A 142 -21.37 53.31 14.92
CA SER A 142 -22.06 52.86 13.72
C SER A 142 -22.73 51.52 14.02
N ARG A 143 -24.06 51.56 14.21
CA ARG A 143 -24.93 50.40 14.06
C ARG A 143 -24.75 49.85 12.65
N LYS A 144 -23.88 48.85 12.46
CA LYS A 144 -23.78 48.12 11.21
C LYS A 144 -24.44 46.75 11.38
N SER A 145 -25.69 46.73 10.95
CA SER A 145 -26.44 45.60 10.41
C SER A 145 -25.80 44.22 10.59
N SER A 146 -26.50 43.39 11.35
CA SER A 146 -26.55 41.95 11.18
C SER A 146 -26.49 41.53 9.71
N SER A 147 -25.30 41.21 9.22
CA SER A 147 -25.12 40.12 8.28
C SER A 147 -24.33 39.06 9.02
N ARG A 148 -25.08 38.15 9.65
CA ARG A 148 -24.55 36.83 10.04
C ARG A 148 -24.06 36.22 8.73
N SER A 149 -22.78 36.42 8.40
CA SER A 149 -22.11 35.59 7.41
C SER A 149 -22.17 34.19 8.01
N THR A 150 -23.14 33.42 7.55
CA THR A 150 -23.20 31.99 7.81
C THR A 150 -21.95 31.42 7.16
N SER A 151 -20.85 31.35 7.90
CA SER A 151 -19.70 30.54 7.53
C SER A 151 -20.25 29.12 7.41
N SER A 152 -20.56 28.73 6.18
CA SER A 152 -21.28 27.51 5.84
C SER A 152 -20.35 26.31 5.96
N THR A 153 -19.68 26.16 7.11
CA THR A 153 -18.97 24.93 7.41
C THR A 153 -20.04 23.85 7.58
N PRO A 154 -19.98 22.77 6.79
CA PRO A 154 -20.98 21.71 6.88
C PRO A 154 -21.00 21.15 8.30
N GLU A 155 -22.19 20.86 8.82
CA GLU A 155 -22.35 20.28 10.16
C GLU A 155 -21.84 18.83 10.20
N LYS A 156 -21.97 18.13 9.07
CA LYS A 156 -21.59 16.73 8.87
C LYS A 156 -20.87 16.57 7.55
N VAL A 157 -19.92 15.64 7.49
CA VAL A 157 -19.21 15.25 6.28
C VAL A 157 -19.29 13.74 6.09
N ARG A 158 -19.26 13.28 4.85
CA ARG A 158 -19.13 11.86 4.48
C ARG A 158 -17.80 11.66 3.77
N VAL A 159 -17.05 10.65 4.21
CA VAL A 159 -15.75 10.33 3.64
C VAL A 159 -15.57 8.84 3.45
N LEU A 160 -14.76 8.48 2.46
CA LEU A 160 -14.10 7.19 2.39
C LEU A 160 -12.72 7.31 3.03
N HIS A 161 -12.24 6.23 3.65
CA HIS A 161 -10.87 6.16 4.12
C HIS A 161 -10.23 4.80 3.86
N ILE A 162 -8.91 4.81 3.69
CA ILE A 162 -8.08 3.61 3.78
C ILE A 162 -7.19 3.79 5.00
N LEU A 163 -7.15 2.78 5.87
CA LEU A 163 -6.33 2.75 7.07
C LEU A 163 -5.26 1.69 6.93
N LYS A 164 -3.99 2.06 7.12
CA LYS A 164 -2.88 1.12 7.31
C LYS A 164 -2.40 1.21 8.74
N LYS A 165 -2.38 0.07 9.43
CA LYS A 165 -1.89 -0.03 10.80
C LYS A 165 -0.41 -0.37 10.82
N HIS A 166 0.25 -0.03 11.93
CA HIS A 166 1.65 -0.37 12.19
C HIS A 166 1.80 -0.82 13.65
N ALA A 167 2.95 -1.37 14.01
CA ALA A 167 3.20 -1.95 15.35
C ALA A 167 3.01 -0.94 16.51
N GLY A 168 3.16 0.35 16.25
CA GLY A 168 3.05 1.43 17.23
C GLY A 168 1.63 1.95 17.49
N VAL A 169 0.61 1.45 16.78
CA VAL A 169 -0.78 1.91 16.96
C VAL A 169 -1.41 1.29 18.21
N ARG A 170 -2.45 1.93 18.76
CA ARG A 170 -3.14 1.48 19.98
C ARG A 170 -3.67 0.04 19.91
N ARG A 171 -4.05 -0.43 18.70
CA ARG A 171 -4.53 -1.80 18.42
C ARG A 171 -3.90 -2.34 17.14
N PRO A 172 -2.70 -2.96 17.21
CA PRO A 172 -1.95 -3.46 16.06
C PRO A 172 -2.50 -4.82 15.59
N SER A 173 -3.78 -4.86 15.27
CA SER A 173 -4.47 -6.02 14.70
C SER A 173 -5.61 -5.57 13.80
N SER A 174 -5.85 -6.27 12.71
CA SER A 174 -6.91 -6.00 11.73
C SER A 174 -7.63 -7.29 11.34
N HIS A 175 -8.57 -7.18 10.40
CA HIS A 175 -9.22 -8.35 9.81
C HIS A 175 -8.26 -9.14 8.90
N ARG A 176 -7.21 -8.50 8.37
CA ARG A 176 -6.20 -9.12 7.50
C ARG A 176 -5.14 -9.85 8.31
N ASN A 177 -4.73 -9.26 9.44
CA ASN A 177 -3.62 -9.75 10.25
C ASN A 177 -3.97 -9.70 11.73
N ALA A 178 -3.86 -10.84 12.42
CA ALA A 178 -4.11 -10.95 13.86
C ALA A 178 -3.13 -10.11 14.71
N LYS A 179 -1.88 -9.97 14.24
CA LYS A 179 -0.85 -9.12 14.85
C LYS A 179 -0.04 -8.43 13.75
N ILE A 180 0.03 -7.10 13.80
CA ILE A 180 0.72 -6.27 12.81
C ILE A 180 2.06 -5.86 13.40
N THR A 181 3.14 -6.29 12.74
CA THR A 181 4.54 -6.01 13.12
C THR A 181 5.22 -5.00 12.22
N ASP A 182 4.53 -4.50 11.19
CA ASP A 182 5.08 -3.53 10.26
C ASP A 182 5.44 -2.21 10.96
N THR A 183 6.49 -1.57 10.45
CA THR A 183 6.90 -0.25 10.93
C THR A 183 5.99 0.85 10.40
N LYS A 184 6.08 2.02 11.00
CA LYS A 184 5.29 3.18 10.58
C LYS A 184 5.67 3.62 9.17
N GLU A 185 6.96 3.60 8.87
CA GLU A 185 7.54 4.01 7.58
C GLU A 185 7.04 3.12 6.45
N LYS A 186 6.95 1.80 6.70
CA LYS A 186 6.37 0.86 5.74
C LYS A 186 4.90 1.15 5.48
N ALA A 187 4.12 1.37 6.54
CA ALA A 187 2.70 1.71 6.40
C ALA A 187 2.49 3.01 5.61
N ILE A 188 3.39 4.00 5.77
CA ILE A 188 3.39 5.24 4.99
C ILE A 188 3.71 4.93 3.52
N SER A 189 4.79 4.20 3.24
CA SER A 189 5.19 3.83 1.87
C SER A 189 4.11 3.05 1.12
N ASP A 190 3.45 2.10 1.79
CA ASP A 190 2.35 1.34 1.21
C ASP A 190 1.19 2.29 0.87
N LEU A 191 0.87 3.22 1.79
CA LEU A 191 -0.19 4.19 1.59
C LEU A 191 0.14 5.22 0.49
N GLU A 192 1.40 5.62 0.34
CA GLU A 192 1.88 6.46 -0.76
C GLU A 192 1.65 5.79 -2.11
N THR A 193 1.95 4.50 -2.21
CA THR A 193 1.70 3.72 -3.43
C THR A 193 0.21 3.68 -3.77
N LEU A 194 -0.66 3.50 -2.76
CA LEU A 194 -2.11 3.59 -2.95
C LEU A 194 -2.55 4.98 -3.42
N ILE A 195 -1.95 6.04 -2.88
CA ILE A 195 -2.25 7.42 -3.27
C ILE A 195 -1.84 7.66 -4.73
N GLU A 196 -0.68 7.17 -5.17
CA GLU A 196 -0.27 7.30 -6.57
C GLU A 196 -1.24 6.58 -7.52
N MET A 197 -1.64 5.34 -7.22
CA MET A 197 -2.68 4.64 -8.00
C MET A 197 -4.02 5.40 -8.03
N LEU A 198 -4.38 6.06 -6.93
CA LEU A 198 -5.60 6.88 -6.87
C LEU A 198 -5.48 8.18 -7.68
N LYS A 199 -4.28 8.76 -7.78
CA LYS A 199 -4.05 9.97 -8.59
C LYS A 199 -4.07 9.68 -10.09
N GLU A 200 -3.76 8.45 -10.49
CA GLU A 200 -3.87 8.01 -11.89
C GLU A 200 -5.33 7.83 -12.33
N ALA A 201 -6.27 7.66 -11.40
CA ALA A 201 -7.68 7.55 -11.70
C ALA A 201 -8.34 8.91 -11.95
N GLU A 202 -9.31 8.95 -12.86
CA GLU A 202 -10.04 10.18 -13.17
C GLU A 202 -10.91 10.63 -11.97
N PRO A 203 -10.96 11.95 -11.70
CA PRO A 203 -11.73 12.48 -10.58
C PRO A 203 -13.23 12.24 -10.77
N GLY A 204 -13.92 11.92 -9.67
CA GLY A 204 -15.37 11.68 -9.67
C GLY A 204 -15.71 10.25 -9.29
N ASP A 205 -16.59 9.62 -10.07
CA ASP A 205 -17.10 8.29 -9.78
C ASP A 205 -16.05 7.19 -10.00
N GLU A 206 -15.13 7.37 -10.94
CA GLU A 206 -14.02 6.42 -11.19
C GLU A 206 -13.03 6.40 -10.01
N LEU A 207 -12.51 7.56 -9.60
CA LEU A 207 -11.70 7.72 -8.39
C LEU A 207 -12.38 7.06 -7.19
N ARG A 208 -13.69 7.26 -7.03
CA ARG A 208 -14.46 6.66 -5.95
C ARG A 208 -14.48 5.13 -6.05
N ALA A 209 -14.76 4.57 -7.23
CA ALA A 209 -14.82 3.13 -7.43
C ALA A 209 -13.46 2.47 -7.13
N THR A 210 -12.37 3.03 -7.67
CA THR A 210 -10.99 2.58 -7.41
C THR A 210 -10.66 2.68 -5.92
N PHE A 211 -11.05 3.77 -5.25
CA PHE A 211 -10.86 3.92 -3.81
C PHE A 211 -11.61 2.84 -3.02
N GLU A 212 -12.86 2.56 -3.37
CA GLU A 212 -13.67 1.53 -2.71
C GLU A 212 -13.06 0.13 -2.89
N GLU A 213 -12.48 -0.17 -4.04
CA GLU A 213 -11.77 -1.43 -4.32
C GLU A 213 -10.48 -1.56 -3.52
N LEU A 214 -9.62 -0.55 -3.57
CA LEU A 214 -8.38 -0.51 -2.79
C LEU A 214 -8.69 -0.59 -1.28
N ALA A 215 -9.75 0.07 -0.82
CA ALA A 215 -10.17 -0.02 0.57
C ALA A 215 -10.65 -1.42 0.97
N LYS A 216 -11.32 -2.17 0.07
CA LYS A 216 -11.72 -3.56 0.35
C LYS A 216 -10.51 -4.48 0.47
N ALA A 217 -9.50 -4.30 -0.39
CA ALA A 217 -8.32 -5.15 -0.45
C ALA A 217 -7.31 -4.83 0.67
N GLU A 218 -7.01 -3.54 0.87
CA GLU A 218 -5.82 -3.11 1.59
C GLU A 218 -6.10 -2.44 2.94
N SER A 219 -7.34 -2.00 3.22
CA SER A 219 -7.65 -1.28 4.46
C SER A 219 -7.73 -2.22 5.67
N ASP A 220 -7.10 -1.82 6.77
CA ASP A 220 -7.15 -2.51 8.07
C ASP A 220 -8.34 -2.09 8.95
N CYS A 221 -9.17 -1.14 8.48
CA CYS A 221 -10.38 -0.73 9.16
C CYS A 221 -11.54 -1.67 8.83
N SER A 222 -12.45 -1.90 9.79
CA SER A 222 -13.67 -2.69 9.57
C SER A 222 -14.62 -2.12 8.51
N SER A 223 -14.44 -0.84 8.12
CA SER A 223 -15.18 -0.21 7.03
C SER A 223 -14.81 -0.73 5.64
N TYR A 224 -13.77 -1.56 5.50
CA TYR A 224 -13.40 -2.22 4.24
C TYR A 224 -14.61 -2.90 3.57
N LYS A 225 -15.51 -3.50 4.37
CA LYS A 225 -16.75 -4.14 3.89
C LYS A 225 -17.66 -3.21 3.07
N ARG A 226 -17.57 -1.89 3.33
CA ARG A 226 -18.30 -0.83 2.64
C ARG A 226 -17.40 0.03 1.76
N GLY A 227 -16.28 -0.54 1.26
CA GLY A 227 -15.33 0.23 0.45
C GLY A 227 -14.67 1.38 1.20
N GLY A 228 -14.52 1.26 2.52
CA GLY A 228 -13.94 2.32 3.33
C GLY A 228 -14.92 3.44 3.73
N ASP A 229 -16.20 3.34 3.38
CA ASP A 229 -17.20 4.37 3.70
C ASP A 229 -17.53 4.42 5.20
N LEU A 230 -17.25 5.56 5.83
CA LEU A 230 -17.58 5.82 7.23
C LEU A 230 -18.99 6.40 7.43
N GLY A 231 -19.68 6.76 6.35
CA GLY A 231 -20.97 7.46 6.41
C GLY A 231 -20.82 8.92 6.86
N TYR A 232 -21.95 9.57 7.14
CA TYR A 232 -21.95 10.95 7.62
C TYR A 232 -21.59 11.02 9.11
N PHE A 233 -20.59 11.83 9.45
CA PHE A 233 -20.24 12.14 10.84
C PHE A 233 -20.11 13.64 11.04
N GLY A 234 -20.44 14.08 12.25
CA GLY A 234 -20.27 15.47 12.69
C GLY A 234 -18.96 15.68 13.45
N ARG A 235 -18.75 16.90 13.90
CA ARG A 235 -17.59 17.28 14.72
C ARG A 235 -17.54 16.51 16.04
N ARG A 236 -16.33 16.31 16.57
CA ARG A 236 -15.98 15.57 17.79
C ARG A 236 -16.41 14.10 17.78
N LYS A 237 -16.63 13.50 16.61
CA LYS A 237 -16.95 12.08 16.47
C LYS A 237 -15.75 11.23 16.05
N MET A 238 -14.75 11.85 15.43
CA MET A 238 -13.52 11.19 14.98
C MET A 238 -12.31 11.74 15.75
N GLN A 239 -11.14 11.12 15.54
CA GLN A 239 -9.90 11.61 16.13
C GLN A 239 -9.57 13.02 15.59
N PRO A 240 -8.98 13.92 16.40
CA PRO A 240 -8.82 15.33 16.03
C PRO A 240 -8.09 15.56 14.70
N ALA A 241 -7.02 14.79 14.43
CA ALA A 241 -6.26 14.88 13.17
C ALA A 241 -7.10 14.45 11.96
N PHE A 242 -7.80 13.32 12.07
CA PHE A 242 -8.68 12.79 11.02
C PHE A 242 -9.84 13.76 10.73
N GLU A 243 -10.48 14.26 11.78
CA GLU A 243 -11.58 15.20 11.66
C GLU A 243 -11.12 16.50 10.98
N LYS A 244 -10.02 17.10 11.46
CA LYS A 244 -9.49 18.34 10.90
C LYS A 244 -9.22 18.20 9.40
N ALA A 245 -8.63 17.08 8.99
CA ALA A 245 -8.38 16.80 7.57
C ALA A 245 -9.69 16.60 6.80
N SER A 246 -10.61 15.77 7.28
CA SER A 246 -11.90 15.49 6.63
C SER A 246 -12.72 16.76 6.34
N PHE A 247 -12.76 17.69 7.29
CA PHE A 247 -13.50 18.95 7.16
C PHE A 247 -12.74 20.01 6.36
N ALA A 248 -11.42 19.88 6.19
CA ALA A 248 -10.60 20.81 5.41
C ALA A 248 -10.66 20.53 3.90
N LEU A 249 -10.86 19.27 3.51
CA LEU A 249 -10.98 18.84 2.10
C LEU A 249 -12.26 19.36 1.47
N LYS A 250 -12.24 19.60 0.16
CA LYS A 250 -13.44 19.84 -0.66
C LYS A 250 -14.09 18.52 -1.06
N VAL A 251 -15.34 18.57 -1.49
CA VAL A 251 -16.03 17.38 -2.01
C VAL A 251 -15.33 16.90 -3.27
N GLY A 252 -15.04 15.60 -3.34
CA GLY A 252 -14.25 14.95 -4.40
C GLY A 252 -12.73 15.02 -4.20
N GLU A 253 -12.25 15.68 -3.14
CA GLU A 253 -10.81 15.87 -2.92
C GLU A 253 -10.20 14.72 -2.11
N LEU A 254 -9.04 14.24 -2.58
CA LEU A 254 -8.20 13.26 -1.91
C LEU A 254 -7.23 13.97 -0.94
N SER A 255 -7.09 13.45 0.26
CA SER A 255 -6.15 13.98 1.25
C SER A 255 -4.73 13.47 1.02
N GLY A 256 -3.77 14.15 1.65
CA GLY A 256 -2.48 13.53 1.95
C GLY A 256 -2.57 12.49 3.06
N ILE A 257 -1.41 12.04 3.53
CA ILE A 257 -1.29 11.06 4.61
C ILE A 257 -1.60 11.73 5.95
N ILE A 258 -2.50 11.10 6.71
CA ILE A 258 -2.96 11.60 8.00
C ILE A 258 -2.66 10.54 9.05
N GLU A 259 -1.89 10.94 10.05
CA GLU A 259 -1.53 10.06 11.15
C GLU A 259 -2.51 10.21 12.31
N THR A 260 -2.93 9.10 12.87
CA THR A 260 -3.79 9.05 14.05
C THR A 260 -3.34 7.93 14.99
N SER A 261 -3.93 7.85 16.18
CA SER A 261 -3.63 6.75 17.12
C SER A 261 -4.06 5.36 16.62
N SER A 262 -4.87 5.32 15.56
CA SER A 262 -5.29 4.08 14.91
C SER A 262 -4.32 3.62 13.81
N GLY A 263 -3.44 4.49 13.31
CA GLY A 263 -2.56 4.24 12.18
C GLY A 263 -2.48 5.42 11.21
N VAL A 264 -2.09 5.14 9.97
CA VAL A 264 -2.00 6.12 8.90
C VAL A 264 -3.18 5.98 7.95
N HIS A 265 -3.71 7.11 7.51
CA HIS A 265 -4.95 7.19 6.76
C HIS A 265 -4.80 8.07 5.52
N VAL A 266 -5.53 7.70 4.47
CA VAL A 266 -5.88 8.59 3.36
C VAL A 266 -7.40 8.71 3.32
N ILE A 267 -7.90 9.90 2.98
CA ILE A 267 -9.31 10.26 3.03
C ILE A 267 -9.74 10.80 1.67
N LEU A 268 -10.89 10.35 1.17
CA LEU A 268 -11.58 10.95 0.03
C LEU A 268 -12.91 11.51 0.52
N ARG A 269 -13.15 12.82 0.32
CA ARG A 269 -14.40 13.44 0.77
C ARG A 269 -15.50 13.27 -0.28
N LEU A 270 -16.67 12.77 0.14
CA LEU A 270 -17.84 12.55 -0.74
C LEU A 270 -18.95 13.60 -0.55
N GLY A 271 -19.08 14.19 0.65
CA GLY A 271 -20.14 15.15 0.99
C GLY A 271 -19.76 16.00 2.19
#